data_AF-A0A2G3J4Y5-F1
#
_entry.id   AF-A0A2G3J4Y5-F1
#
_cell.length_a   1.000
_cell.length_b   1.000
_cell.length_c   1.000
_cell.angle_alpha   90.00
_cell.angle_beta   90.00
_cell.angle_gamma   90.00
#
_symmetry.space_group_name_H-M   'P 1'
#
loop_
_entity.id
_entity.type
_entity.pdbx_description
1 polymer ?
#
loop_
_entity_poly.entity_id
_entity_poly.type
_entity_poly.pdbx_seq_one_letter_code
_entity_poly.pdbx_strand_id
1 'polypeptide(L)'
;MRDFKEFVKSSQRKQIINSSSSQELTANISNTLAITALTISSGDRENFSSEVVKVANSDEVLTELSQSIGEPKEKESEDEFVERAKSALAKILKQKLIK
;
A
#
# COMPACT_ATOMS: atom_id res chain seq x y z
N MET A 1 18.15 8.72 -9.42
CA MET A 1 16.71 8.73 -9.09
C MET A 1 16.57 9.43 -7.76
N ARG A 2 15.73 10.47 -7.63
CA ARG A 2 15.70 11.30 -6.42
C ARG A 2 14.48 11.04 -5.50
N ASP A 3 13.40 10.45 -5.98
CA ASP A 3 12.21 10.21 -5.13
C ASP A 3 11.38 8.99 -5.55
N PHE A 4 10.79 8.30 -4.55
CA PHE A 4 9.87 7.17 -4.76
C PHE A 4 8.61 7.60 -5.54
N LYS A 5 8.13 8.83 -5.32
CA LYS A 5 7.03 9.42 -6.10
C LYS A 5 7.37 9.55 -7.59
N GLU A 6 8.59 9.97 -7.91
CA GLU A 6 9.07 10.03 -9.30
C GLU A 6 9.24 8.63 -9.88
N PHE A 7 9.73 7.67 -9.10
CA PHE A 7 9.81 6.27 -9.51
C PHE A 7 8.42 5.69 -9.86
N VAL A 8 7.42 5.90 -9.00
CA VAL A 8 6.05 5.44 -9.24
C VAL A 8 5.42 6.16 -10.44
N LYS A 9 5.55 7.49 -10.56
CA LYS A 9 5.02 8.25 -11.72
C LYS A 9 5.73 7.95 -13.04
N SER A 10 7.05 7.83 -13.03
CA SER A 10 7.84 7.38 -14.18
C SER A 10 7.36 6.01 -14.65
N SER A 11 6.97 5.17 -13.68
CA SER A 11 6.48 3.83 -13.95
C SER A 11 4.97 3.75 -14.22
N GLN A 12 4.16 4.79 -13.98
CA GLN A 12 2.77 4.84 -14.44
C GLN A 12 2.68 4.85 -15.99
N ARG A 13 3.72 5.30 -16.70
CA ARG A 13 3.84 5.12 -18.16
C ARG A 13 4.01 3.65 -18.59
N LYS A 14 4.28 2.76 -17.63
CA LYS A 14 4.25 1.29 -17.72
C LYS A 14 3.53 0.73 -16.48
N GLN A 15 2.24 1.05 -16.29
CA GLN A 15 1.33 0.51 -15.24
C GLN A 15 1.96 -0.57 -14.33
N ILE A 16 2.68 -0.18 -13.26
CA ILE A 16 3.25 -1.13 -12.28
C ILE A 16 2.14 -1.82 -11.49
N ILE A 17 1.01 -1.15 -11.32
CA ILE A 17 -0.22 -1.71 -10.76
C ILE A 17 -1.25 -1.62 -11.88
N ASN A 18 -1.31 -2.66 -12.70
CA ASN A 18 -2.40 -2.83 -13.65
C ASN A 18 -3.70 -3.09 -12.86
N SER A 19 -4.88 -2.82 -13.42
CA SER A 19 -6.17 -3.09 -12.75
C SER A 19 -6.28 -4.52 -12.20
N SER A 20 -5.60 -5.47 -12.86
CA SER A 20 -5.45 -6.86 -12.42
C SER A 20 -4.71 -6.99 -11.08
N SER A 21 -3.63 -6.23 -10.86
CA SER A 21 -2.85 -6.22 -9.61
C SER A 21 -3.65 -5.61 -8.46
N SER A 22 -4.47 -4.60 -8.73
CA SER A 22 -5.39 -4.02 -7.74
C SER A 22 -6.45 -5.03 -7.30
N GLN A 23 -7.04 -5.77 -8.24
CA GLN A 23 -8.00 -6.84 -7.96
C GLN A 23 -7.37 -7.99 -7.16
N GLU A 24 -6.13 -8.35 -7.50
CA GLU A 24 -5.40 -9.41 -6.81
C GLU A 24 -5.03 -9.01 -5.37
N LEU A 25 -4.68 -7.73 -5.15
CA LEU A 25 -4.49 -7.17 -3.80
C LEU A 25 -5.81 -7.15 -3.01
N THR A 26 -6.91 -6.70 -3.62
CA THR A 26 -8.24 -6.72 -2.98
C THR A 26 -8.64 -8.14 -2.60
N ALA A 27 -8.44 -9.12 -3.49
CA ALA A 27 -8.76 -10.52 -3.23
C ALA A 27 -7.89 -11.10 -2.09
N ASN A 28 -6.60 -10.80 -2.08
CA ASN A 28 -5.69 -11.24 -1.01
C ASN A 28 -6.09 -10.65 0.35
N ILE A 29 -6.33 -9.34 0.42
CA ILE A 29 -6.75 -8.68 1.68
C ILE A 29 -8.09 -9.26 2.15
N SER A 30 -9.07 -9.40 1.26
CA SER A 30 -10.36 -10.01 1.57
C SER A 30 -10.17 -11.43 2.09
N ASN A 31 -9.32 -12.25 1.46
CA ASN A 31 -9.07 -13.63 1.88
C ASN A 31 -8.40 -13.69 3.27
N THR A 32 -7.39 -12.85 3.53
CA THR A 32 -6.78 -12.73 4.86
C THR A 32 -7.82 -12.36 5.92
N LEU A 33 -8.72 -11.42 5.62
CA LEU A 33 -9.82 -11.04 6.52
C LEU A 33 -10.83 -12.17 6.74
N ALA A 34 -11.03 -13.06 5.76
CA ALA A 34 -11.87 -14.27 5.91
C ALA A 34 -11.27 -15.28 6.90
N ILE A 35 -9.95 -15.41 6.87
CA ILE A 35 -9.19 -16.36 7.69
C ILE A 35 -9.04 -15.82 9.12
N THR A 36 -9.12 -14.50 9.28
CA THR A 36 -9.13 -13.86 10.60
C THR A 36 -10.49 -14.15 11.25
N ALA A 37 -10.52 -14.52 12.55
CA ALA A 37 -11.76 -14.83 13.29
C ALA A 37 -12.69 -13.61 13.54
N LEU A 38 -12.61 -12.60 12.67
CA LEU A 38 -13.48 -11.43 12.64
C LEU A 38 -14.72 -11.81 11.85
N THR A 39 -15.88 -11.84 12.52
CA THR A 39 -17.18 -11.96 11.87
C THR A 39 -17.53 -10.64 11.16
N ILE A 40 -16.93 -10.43 9.99
CA ILE A 40 -17.25 -9.33 9.08
C ILE A 40 -17.96 -9.92 7.86
N SER A 41 -19.01 -9.25 7.38
CA SER A 41 -19.75 -9.69 6.20
C SER A 41 -18.84 -9.70 4.96
N SER A 42 -19.16 -10.54 3.97
CA SER A 42 -18.40 -10.59 2.71
C SER A 42 -18.41 -9.24 1.98
N GLY A 43 -19.53 -8.51 2.01
CA GLY A 43 -19.66 -7.19 1.41
C GLY A 43 -18.79 -6.13 2.10
N ASP A 44 -18.75 -6.14 3.43
CA ASP A 44 -17.91 -5.19 4.19
C ASP A 44 -16.41 -5.47 4.00
N ARG A 45 -16.02 -6.76 3.90
CA ARG A 45 -14.65 -7.16 3.58
C ARG A 45 -14.22 -6.66 2.21
N GLU A 46 -15.07 -6.84 1.20
CA GLU A 46 -14.76 -6.43 -0.16
C GLU A 46 -14.70 -4.91 -0.31
N ASN A 47 -15.62 -4.18 0.35
CA ASN A 47 -15.59 -2.72 0.42
C ASN A 47 -14.31 -2.22 1.10
N PHE A 48 -13.98 -2.75 2.28
CA PHE A 48 -12.76 -2.38 2.99
C PHE A 48 -11.51 -2.67 2.17
N SER A 49 -11.40 -3.86 1.57
CA SER A 49 -10.26 -4.22 0.71
C SER A 49 -10.13 -3.31 -0.51
N SER A 50 -11.25 -2.93 -1.13
CA SER A 50 -11.25 -1.98 -2.25
C SER A 50 -10.80 -0.58 -1.81
N GLU A 51 -11.30 -0.12 -0.67
CA GLU A 51 -10.98 1.19 -0.11
C GLU A 51 -9.51 1.28 0.31
N VAL A 52 -8.97 0.25 0.96
CA VAL A 52 -7.54 0.14 1.29
C VAL A 52 -6.67 0.26 0.04
N VAL A 53 -7.01 -0.48 -1.03
CA VAL A 53 -6.24 -0.44 -2.29
C VAL A 53 -6.33 0.94 -2.94
N LYS A 54 -7.51 1.57 -2.93
CA LYS A 54 -7.70 2.92 -3.46
C LYS A 54 -6.90 3.96 -2.69
N VAL A 55 -6.91 3.89 -1.35
CA VAL A 55 -6.16 4.79 -0.48
C VAL A 55 -4.65 4.57 -0.64
N ALA A 56 -4.18 3.33 -0.73
CA ALA A 56 -2.77 3.00 -0.97
C ALA A 56 -2.24 3.54 -2.31
N ASN A 57 -3.09 3.59 -3.34
CA ASN A 57 -2.74 4.14 -4.66
C ASN A 57 -2.96 5.66 -4.78
N SER A 58 -3.45 6.33 -3.73
CA SER A 58 -3.68 7.77 -3.79
C SER A 58 -2.36 8.54 -3.83
N ASP A 59 -2.31 9.61 -4.63
CA ASP A 59 -1.14 10.50 -4.72
C ASP A 59 -0.75 11.08 -3.35
N GLU A 60 -1.72 11.30 -2.45
CA GLU A 60 -1.48 11.80 -1.11
C GLU A 60 -0.68 10.78 -0.27
N VAL A 61 -1.15 9.52 -0.21
CA VAL A 61 -0.48 8.45 0.53
C VAL A 61 0.89 8.12 -0.08
N LEU A 62 1.02 8.11 -1.40
CA LEU A 62 2.31 7.89 -2.06
C LEU A 62 3.31 9.03 -1.79
N THR A 63 2.83 10.27 -1.69
CA THR A 63 3.67 11.42 -1.34
C THR A 63 4.12 11.34 0.12
N GLU A 64 3.20 11.07 1.03
CA GLU A 64 3.47 10.95 2.46
C GLU A 64 4.38 9.75 2.76
N LEU A 65 4.17 8.63 2.06
CA LEU A 65 5.05 7.46 2.14
C LEU A 65 6.45 7.83 1.64
N SER A 66 6.57 8.50 0.49
CA SER A 66 7.87 8.93 -0.06
C SER A 66 8.63 9.83 0.93
N GLN A 67 7.92 10.75 1.60
CA GLN A 67 8.52 11.60 2.63
C GLN A 67 8.91 10.83 3.89
N SER A 68 8.09 9.83 4.29
CA SER A 68 8.32 9.03 5.49
C SER A 68 9.47 8.03 5.33
N ILE A 69 9.59 7.39 4.15
CA ILE A 69 10.64 6.43 3.87
C ILE A 69 11.95 7.11 3.44
N GLY A 70 11.89 8.25 2.74
CA GLY A 70 13.09 8.96 2.29
C GLY A 70 14.08 8.05 1.54
N GLU A 71 15.37 8.37 1.65
CA GLU A 71 16.44 7.57 1.06
C GLU A 71 16.77 6.32 1.91
N PRO A 72 17.23 5.21 1.29
CA PRO A 72 17.79 4.09 2.02
C PRO A 72 18.98 4.53 2.88
N LYS A 73 19.07 4.03 4.12
CA LYS A 73 20.22 4.38 4.97
C LYS A 73 21.48 3.66 4.47
N GLU A 74 22.66 4.25 4.64
CA GLU A 74 23.93 3.69 4.15
C GLU A 74 24.27 2.26 4.65
N LYS A 75 23.62 1.79 5.72
CA LYS A 75 23.80 0.44 6.29
C LYS A 75 22.53 -0.41 6.24
N GLU A 76 21.48 0.08 5.59
CA GLU A 76 20.20 -0.62 5.46
C GLU A 76 20.27 -1.55 4.25
N SER A 77 19.98 -2.82 4.47
CA SER A 77 19.79 -3.78 3.39
C SER A 77 18.49 -3.52 2.62
N GLU A 78 18.38 -4.06 1.41
CA GLU A 78 17.15 -3.93 0.61
C GLU A 78 15.92 -4.44 1.36
N ASP A 79 16.05 -5.60 2.04
CA ASP A 79 14.98 -6.17 2.84
C ASP A 79 14.56 -5.25 4.00
N GLU A 80 15.53 -4.63 4.69
CA GLU A 80 15.24 -3.68 5.78
C GLU A 80 14.56 -2.40 5.27
N PHE A 81 14.99 -1.90 4.10
CA PHE A 81 14.34 -0.76 3.44
C PHE A 81 12.89 -1.09 3.07
N VAL A 82 12.66 -2.28 2.51
CA VAL A 82 11.33 -2.76 2.14
C VAL A 82 10.44 -2.94 3.37
N GLU A 83 10.95 -3.53 4.45
CA GLU A 83 10.21 -3.70 5.71
C GLU A 83 9.86 -2.34 6.33
N ARG A 84 10.78 -1.37 6.29
CA ARG A 84 10.52 -0.01 6.74
C ARG A 84 9.46 0.68 5.90
N ALA A 85 9.50 0.49 4.57
CA ALA A 85 8.50 1.03 3.67
C ALA A 85 7.12 0.41 3.90
N LYS A 86 7.04 -0.92 4.09
CA LYS A 86 5.80 -1.61 4.46
C LYS A 86 5.24 -1.09 5.78
N SER A 87 6.09 -0.94 6.80
CA SER A 87 5.67 -0.43 8.12
C SER A 87 5.17 1.02 8.05
N ALA A 88 5.84 1.88 7.29
CA ALA A 88 5.41 3.26 7.07
C ALA A 88 4.07 3.31 6.32
N LEU A 89 3.92 2.52 5.25
CA LEU A 89 2.67 2.43 4.49
C LEU A 89 1.52 1.94 5.38
N ALA A 90 1.73 0.89 6.17
CA ALA A 90 0.72 0.39 7.10
C ALA A 90 0.25 1.44 8.11
N LYS A 91 1.17 2.26 8.63
CA LYS A 91 0.83 3.38 9.55
C LYS A 91 -0.02 4.44 8.86
N ILE A 92 0.37 4.86 7.65
CA ILE A 92 -0.37 5.88 6.89
C ILE A 92 -1.77 5.36 6.54
N LEU A 93 -1.88 4.13 6.03
CA LEU A 93 -3.16 3.50 5.73
C LEU A 93 -4.06 3.40 6.97
N LYS A 94 -3.50 2.99 8.11
CA LYS A 94 -4.24 2.93 9.37
C LYS A 94 -4.78 4.30 9.80
N GLN A 95 -3.99 5.36 9.67
CA GLN A 95 -4.43 6.72 9.99
C GLN A 95 -5.53 7.23 9.05
N LYS A 96 -5.49 6.84 7.77
CA LYS A 96 -6.47 7.25 6.76
C LYS A 96 -7.79 6.46 6.87
N LEU A 97 -7.73 5.19 7.29
CA LEU A 97 -8.89 4.28 7.32
C LEU A 97 -9.62 4.22 8.68
N ILE A 98 -9.00 4.64 9.78
CA ILE A 98 -9.62 4.68 11.13
C ILE A 98 -10.08 6.12 11.47
N LYS A 99 -10.47 6.92 10.48
CA LYS A 99 -10.92 8.29 10.68
C LYS A 99 -12.40 8.42 10.34
#